data_AF-A0A3M1P3Q9-F1
#
_entry.id   AF-A0A3M1P3Q9-F1
#
_cell.length_a   1.000
_cell.length_b   1.000
_cell.length_c   1.000
_cell.angle_alpha   90.00
_cell.angle_beta   90.00
_cell.angle_gamma   90.00
#
_symmetry.space_group_name_H-M   'P 1'
#
loop_
_entity.id
_entity.type
_entity.pdbx_description
1 polymer ?
#
loop_
_entity_poly.entity_id
_entity_poly.type
_entity_poly.pdbx_seq_one_letter_code
_entity_poly.pdbx_strand_id
1 'polypeptide(L)'
;MASWLLMLVGLWAWGAPPDDVYERLRRLSPREMDEVVWLARCIYSESDRPDEQRLVAWVVRNRVETGFRGTTYRDVVLEPRQFSAFNEPTPRRAYLLSLDPFTDHPAWQRALEIALEVYQAPAEQRPFPITVRHFYSPVSMPTEAPPPWARAARPLDLARLGVDPERFRFYDGIDETADALVPSVAEKIERKHQRKRVNLQALRSRLRSKFSGRVQRPARPTVRHHP
;
A
#
# COMPACT_ATOMS: atom_id res chain seq x y z
N MET A 1 -64.96 -1.82 49.73
CA MET A 1 -63.50 -1.94 49.90
C MET A 1 -62.88 -2.15 48.54
N ALA A 2 -62.01 -1.23 48.13
CA ALA A 2 -61.36 -1.20 46.83
C ALA A 2 -60.20 -2.18 46.76
N SER A 3 -60.00 -2.83 45.60
CA SER A 3 -58.65 -3.22 45.18
C SER A 3 -58.63 -3.43 43.67
N TRP A 4 -58.09 -2.44 42.96
CA TRP A 4 -57.71 -2.55 41.56
C TRP A 4 -56.34 -3.24 41.51
N LEU A 5 -56.27 -4.37 40.81
CA LEU A 5 -55.03 -5.11 40.56
C LEU A 5 -54.21 -4.37 39.50
N LEU A 6 -53.12 -3.72 39.92
CA LEU A 6 -52.12 -3.12 39.04
C LEU A 6 -51.23 -4.23 38.45
N MET A 7 -51.25 -4.38 37.12
CA MET A 7 -50.16 -5.02 36.38
C MET A 7 -48.99 -4.04 36.26
N LEU A 8 -47.88 -4.38 36.89
CA LEU A 8 -46.55 -3.80 36.63
C LEU A 8 -45.94 -4.55 35.44
N VAL A 9 -45.86 -3.90 34.27
CA VAL A 9 -44.97 -4.33 33.19
C VAL A 9 -43.70 -3.50 33.31
N GLY A 10 -42.60 -4.19 33.59
CA GLY A 10 -41.28 -3.60 33.83
C GLY A 10 -40.73 -2.86 32.61
N LEU A 11 -40.14 -1.69 32.89
CA LEU A 11 -39.24 -1.02 31.96
C LEU A 11 -38.00 -1.89 31.75
N TRP A 12 -37.85 -2.42 30.54
CA TRP A 12 -36.55 -2.89 30.06
C TRP A 12 -35.69 -1.67 29.78
N ALA A 13 -34.60 -1.53 30.54
CA ALA A 13 -33.54 -0.58 30.21
C ALA A 13 -32.89 -1.03 28.88
N TRP A 14 -33.20 -0.32 27.79
CA TRP A 14 -32.41 -0.40 26.57
C TRP A 14 -31.03 0.15 26.88
N GLY A 15 -30.02 -0.72 26.93
CA GLY A 15 -28.63 -0.30 26.86
C GLY A 15 -28.43 0.51 25.57
N ALA A 16 -27.73 1.63 25.66
CA ALA A 16 -27.38 2.43 24.49
C ALA A 16 -26.77 1.52 23.41
N PRO A 17 -27.14 1.69 22.12
CA PRO A 17 -26.50 0.94 21.05
C PRO A 17 -24.99 1.15 21.12
N PRO A 18 -24.15 0.14 20.81
CA PRO A 18 -22.71 0.31 20.76
C PRO A 18 -22.40 1.55 19.91
N ASP A 19 -21.54 2.43 20.44
CA ASP A 19 -21.13 3.69 19.82
C ASP A 19 -20.68 3.40 18.37
N ASP A 20 -21.55 3.69 17.40
CA ASP A 20 -21.33 3.43 15.97
C ASP A 20 -20.05 4.16 15.53
N VAL A 21 -19.22 3.51 14.69
CA VAL A 21 -18.00 4.09 14.15
C VAL A 21 -18.27 5.44 13.50
N TYR A 22 -19.43 5.62 12.87
CA TYR A 22 -19.82 6.89 12.26
C TYR A 22 -20.00 8.00 13.29
N GLU A 23 -20.63 7.71 14.43
CA GLU A 23 -20.81 8.69 15.51
C GLU A 23 -19.47 9.05 16.15
N ARG A 24 -18.58 8.08 16.33
CA ARG A 24 -17.24 8.35 16.85
C ARG A 24 -16.41 9.19 15.87
N LEU A 25 -16.50 8.92 14.57
CA LEU A 25 -15.84 9.71 13.52
C LEU A 25 -16.38 11.13 13.47
N ARG A 26 -17.69 11.35 13.62
CA ARG A 26 -18.31 12.70 13.65
C ARG A 26 -17.81 13.59 14.78
N ARG A 27 -17.29 13.01 15.85
CA ARG A 27 -16.70 13.75 16.99
C ARG A 27 -15.27 14.23 16.72
N LEU A 28 -14.61 13.71 15.69
CA LEU A 28 -13.25 14.11 15.31
C LEU A 28 -13.25 15.46 14.58
N SER A 29 -12.14 16.19 14.68
CA SER A 29 -11.90 17.31 13.76
C SER A 29 -11.78 16.80 12.31
N PRO A 30 -12.03 17.66 11.30
CA PRO A 30 -11.88 17.27 9.89
C PRO A 30 -10.51 16.68 9.56
N ARG A 31 -9.45 17.17 10.21
CA ARG A 31 -8.09 16.66 10.01
C ARG A 31 -7.93 15.27 10.59
N GLU A 32 -8.34 15.04 11.83
CA GLU A 32 -8.24 13.73 12.48
C GLU A 32 -9.05 12.68 11.72
N MET A 33 -10.25 13.05 11.24
CA MET A 33 -11.06 12.18 10.39
C MET A 33 -10.31 11.81 9.09
N ASP A 34 -9.68 12.76 8.41
CA ASP A 34 -8.88 12.47 7.20
C ASP A 34 -7.73 11.49 7.50
N GLU A 35 -6.99 11.70 8.59
CA GLU A 35 -5.90 10.79 9.03
C GLU A 35 -6.43 9.36 9.27
N VAL A 36 -7.56 9.21 9.95
CA VAL A 36 -8.21 7.90 10.18
C VAL A 36 -8.65 7.25 8.87
N VAL A 37 -9.23 8.01 7.95
CA VAL A 37 -9.64 7.50 6.63
C VAL A 37 -8.44 7.03 5.82
N TRP A 38 -7.33 7.77 5.84
CA TRP A 38 -6.10 7.34 5.16
C TRP A 38 -5.52 6.05 5.73
N LEU A 39 -5.51 5.92 7.06
CA LEU A 39 -5.13 4.68 7.73
C LEU A 39 -6.06 3.52 7.35
N ALA A 40 -7.38 3.75 7.31
CA ALA A 40 -8.36 2.73 6.93
C ALA A 40 -8.18 2.27 5.48
N ARG A 41 -7.98 3.21 4.53
CA ARG A 41 -7.70 2.89 3.11
C ARG A 41 -6.48 1.99 2.98
N CYS A 42 -5.45 2.28 3.75
CA CYS A 42 -4.22 1.51 3.78
C CYS A 42 -4.45 0.08 4.28
N ILE A 43 -4.97 -0.11 5.48
CA ILE A 43 -5.11 -1.46 6.03
C ILE A 43 -6.11 -2.31 5.25
N TYR A 44 -7.15 -1.68 4.70
CA TYR A 44 -8.09 -2.32 3.78
C TYR A 44 -7.43 -2.79 2.48
N SER A 45 -6.37 -2.10 2.00
CA SER A 45 -5.63 -2.56 0.83
C SER A 45 -4.67 -3.71 1.11
N GLU A 46 -4.24 -3.87 2.36
CA GLU A 46 -3.22 -4.85 2.73
C GLU A 46 -3.79 -6.21 3.15
N SER A 47 -4.93 -6.24 3.84
CA SER A 47 -5.55 -7.49 4.29
C SER A 47 -7.06 -7.37 4.47
N ASP A 48 -7.76 -8.51 4.40
CA ASP A 48 -9.15 -8.69 4.79
C ASP A 48 -9.32 -9.24 6.22
N ARG A 49 -8.21 -9.62 6.89
CA ARG A 49 -8.22 -10.20 8.24
C ARG A 49 -8.02 -9.12 9.30
N PRO A 50 -8.91 -9.02 10.32
CA PRO A 50 -8.86 -7.94 11.31
C PRO A 50 -7.55 -7.87 12.10
N ASP A 51 -6.99 -9.00 12.48
CA ASP A 51 -5.76 -9.05 13.27
C ASP A 51 -4.54 -8.60 12.45
N GLU A 52 -4.49 -8.96 11.17
CA GLU A 52 -3.47 -8.50 10.22
C GLU A 52 -3.61 -6.98 10.00
N GLN A 53 -4.84 -6.49 9.76
CA GLN A 53 -5.13 -5.06 9.61
C GLN A 53 -4.69 -4.24 10.82
N ARG A 54 -4.96 -4.71 12.06
CA ARG A 54 -4.57 -4.00 13.29
C ARG A 54 -3.06 -3.85 13.42
N LEU A 55 -2.29 -4.87 13.05
CA LEU A 55 -0.82 -4.81 13.13
C LEU A 55 -0.22 -3.97 12.02
N VAL A 56 -0.78 -4.02 10.81
CA VAL A 56 -0.42 -3.08 9.74
C VAL A 56 -0.72 -1.64 10.16
N ALA A 57 -1.87 -1.39 10.81
CA ALA A 57 -2.22 -0.06 11.30
C ALA A 57 -1.17 0.47 12.29
N TRP A 58 -0.71 -0.36 13.23
CA TRP A 58 0.37 0.01 14.16
C TRP A 58 1.70 0.29 13.44
N VAL A 59 2.04 -0.46 12.38
CA VAL A 59 3.21 -0.15 11.55
C VAL A 59 3.08 1.22 10.89
N VAL A 60 1.92 1.54 10.32
CA VAL A 60 1.69 2.84 9.67
C VAL A 60 1.80 3.97 10.68
N ARG A 61 1.17 3.81 11.85
CA ARG A 61 1.29 4.77 12.97
C ARG A 61 2.73 4.97 13.41
N ASN A 62 3.51 3.89 13.54
CA ASN A 62 4.93 3.98 13.87
C ASN A 62 5.73 4.77 12.83
N ARG A 63 5.42 4.62 11.53
CA ARG A 63 6.05 5.42 10.47
C ARG A 63 5.72 6.90 10.63
N VAL A 64 4.46 7.24 10.86
CA VAL A 64 4.01 8.62 11.12
C VAL A 64 4.72 9.22 12.34
N GLU A 65 4.71 8.52 13.47
CA GLU A 65 5.28 9.01 14.74
C GLU A 65 6.82 9.15 14.68
N THR A 66 7.49 8.34 13.86
CA THR A 66 8.96 8.41 13.67
C THR A 66 9.38 9.26 12.46
N GLY A 67 8.42 9.83 11.72
CA GLY A 67 8.70 10.58 10.49
C GLY A 67 9.29 9.73 9.35
N PHE A 68 9.13 8.41 9.39
CA PHE A 68 9.71 7.52 8.38
C PHE A 68 8.97 7.67 7.05
N ARG A 69 9.58 8.43 6.14
CA ARG A 69 9.04 8.75 4.81
C ARG A 69 7.63 9.39 4.84
N GLY A 70 7.35 10.21 5.85
CA GLY A 70 6.09 10.94 5.98
C GLY A 70 5.75 11.27 7.44
N THR A 71 4.98 12.35 7.64
CA THR A 71 4.53 12.80 8.97
C THR A 71 3.01 12.83 9.11
N THR A 72 2.29 12.42 8.07
CA THR A 72 0.84 12.18 8.06
C THR A 72 0.56 10.79 7.54
N TYR A 73 -0.61 10.23 7.84
CA TYR A 73 -1.01 8.92 7.30
C TYR A 73 -1.10 8.98 5.79
N ARG A 74 -1.58 10.09 5.21
CA ARG A 74 -1.59 10.31 3.77
C ARG A 74 -0.20 10.23 3.15
N ASP A 75 0.79 10.90 3.73
CA ASP A 75 2.16 10.92 3.20
C ASP A 75 2.77 9.52 3.23
N VAL A 76 2.66 8.83 4.38
CA VAL A 76 3.18 7.46 4.53
C VAL A 76 2.51 6.48 3.56
N VAL A 77 1.20 6.63 3.32
CA VAL A 77 0.44 5.75 2.41
C VAL A 77 0.77 6.00 0.95
N LEU A 78 0.98 7.26 0.58
CA LEU A 78 1.31 7.66 -0.80
C LEU A 78 2.80 7.59 -1.11
N GLU A 79 3.65 7.42 -0.10
CA GLU A 79 5.09 7.24 -0.29
C GLU A 79 5.36 6.09 -1.27
N PRO A 80 6.13 6.33 -2.33
CA PRO A 80 6.39 5.31 -3.34
C PRO A 80 6.93 4.02 -2.76
N ARG A 81 6.32 2.89 -3.15
CA ARG A 81 6.69 1.51 -2.78
C ARG A 81 6.34 1.10 -1.35
N GLN A 82 5.79 1.97 -0.51
CA GLN A 82 5.33 1.55 0.82
C GLN A 82 4.07 0.70 0.74
N PHE A 83 3.13 1.05 -0.15
CA PHE A 83 1.87 0.33 -0.33
C PHE A 83 1.53 0.17 -1.82
N SER A 84 1.58 -1.06 -2.32
CA SER A 84 1.52 -1.34 -3.76
C SER A 84 0.22 -0.86 -4.43
N ALA A 85 -0.89 -0.87 -3.69
CA ALA A 85 -2.20 -0.47 -4.18
C ALA A 85 -2.31 1.02 -4.55
N PHE A 86 -1.38 1.86 -4.07
CA PHE A 86 -1.43 3.33 -4.28
C PHE A 86 -0.40 3.85 -5.29
N ASN A 87 0.52 3.01 -5.77
CA ASN A 87 1.64 3.42 -6.63
C ASN A 87 1.23 3.79 -8.06
N GLU A 88 0.31 3.03 -8.67
CA GLU A 88 -0.06 3.19 -10.08
C GLU A 88 -1.55 3.56 -10.24
N PRO A 89 -1.91 4.34 -11.28
CA PRO A 89 -3.30 4.70 -11.57
C PRO A 89 -4.07 3.47 -12.09
N THR A 90 -4.45 2.59 -11.17
CA THR A 90 -5.23 1.38 -11.43
C THR A 90 -6.69 1.56 -11.00
N PRO A 91 -7.64 0.76 -11.53
CA PRO A 91 -9.01 0.75 -11.03
C PRO A 91 -9.09 0.48 -9.52
N ARG A 92 -8.20 -0.38 -9.00
CA ARG A 92 -8.07 -0.65 -7.56
C ARG A 92 -7.70 0.61 -6.78
N ARG A 93 -6.72 1.39 -7.25
CA ARG A 93 -6.34 2.67 -6.63
C ARG A 93 -7.51 3.67 -6.66
N ALA A 94 -8.19 3.79 -7.79
CA ALA A 94 -9.35 4.68 -7.92
C ALA A 94 -10.46 4.31 -6.93
N TYR A 95 -10.77 3.02 -6.81
CA TYR A 95 -11.73 2.52 -5.83
C TYR A 95 -11.32 2.84 -4.39
N LEU A 96 -10.08 2.54 -3.99
CA LEU A 96 -9.57 2.84 -2.64
C LEU A 96 -9.65 4.34 -2.31
N LEU A 97 -9.35 5.21 -3.29
CA LEU A 97 -9.44 6.66 -3.10
C LEU A 97 -10.88 7.19 -3.09
N SER A 98 -11.84 6.45 -3.65
CA SER A 98 -13.26 6.82 -3.56
C SER A 98 -13.91 6.43 -2.23
N LEU A 99 -13.30 5.54 -1.44
CA LEU A 99 -13.81 5.15 -0.12
C LEU A 99 -13.78 6.36 0.81
N ASP A 100 -14.89 6.63 1.48
CA ASP A 100 -15.08 7.74 2.40
C ASP A 100 -15.59 7.25 3.77
N PRO A 101 -15.61 8.09 4.82
CA PRO A 101 -16.08 7.69 6.15
C PRO A 101 -17.46 7.06 6.22
N PHE A 102 -18.34 7.28 5.24
CA PHE A 102 -19.75 6.90 5.24
C PHE A 102 -20.09 5.85 4.18
N THR A 103 -19.09 5.33 3.47
CA THR A 103 -19.26 4.24 2.53
C THR A 103 -19.85 3.02 3.26
N ASP A 104 -20.99 2.53 2.77
CA ASP A 104 -21.68 1.38 3.36
C ASP A 104 -21.14 0.07 2.79
N HIS A 105 -20.07 -0.44 3.40
CA HIS A 105 -19.48 -1.73 3.07
C HIS A 105 -18.91 -2.38 4.34
N PRO A 106 -19.34 -3.59 4.74
CA PRO A 106 -18.98 -4.17 6.04
C PRO A 106 -17.47 -4.32 6.28
N ALA A 107 -16.71 -4.73 5.25
CA ALA A 107 -15.26 -4.85 5.40
C ALA A 107 -14.55 -3.48 5.45
N TRP A 108 -15.16 -2.44 4.89
CA TRP A 108 -14.65 -1.07 4.98
C TRP A 108 -14.96 -0.45 6.35
N GLN A 109 -16.18 -0.61 6.86
CA GLN A 109 -16.56 -0.21 8.22
C GLN A 109 -15.62 -0.84 9.26
N ARG A 110 -15.29 -2.13 9.10
CA ARG A 110 -14.32 -2.80 9.96
C ARG A 110 -12.92 -2.19 9.88
N ALA A 111 -12.45 -1.84 8.67
CA ALA A 111 -11.17 -1.17 8.52
C ALA A 111 -11.19 0.24 9.16
N LEU A 112 -12.30 0.98 9.06
CA LEU A 112 -12.48 2.25 9.75
C LEU A 112 -12.46 2.10 11.26
N GLU A 113 -13.13 1.08 11.81
CA GLU A 113 -13.13 0.79 13.25
C GLU A 113 -11.72 0.51 13.77
N ILE A 114 -10.97 -0.35 13.08
CA ILE A 114 -9.58 -0.69 13.45
C ILE A 114 -8.66 0.52 13.30
N ALA A 115 -8.80 1.29 12.23
CA ALA A 115 -8.02 2.51 12.02
C ALA A 115 -8.29 3.53 13.13
N LEU A 116 -9.55 3.73 13.50
CA LEU A 116 -9.93 4.64 14.57
C LEU A 116 -9.40 4.18 15.93
N GLU A 117 -9.54 2.88 16.23
CA GLU A 117 -8.99 2.25 17.45
C GLU A 117 -7.48 2.52 17.54
N VAL A 118 -6.72 2.19 16.50
CA VAL A 118 -5.26 2.36 16.50
C VAL A 118 -4.86 3.83 16.48
N TYR A 119 -5.60 4.71 15.80
CA TYR A 119 -5.31 6.14 15.80
C TYR A 119 -5.44 6.75 17.21
N GLN A 120 -6.50 6.37 17.94
CA GLN A 120 -6.80 6.90 19.28
C GLN A 120 -6.07 6.17 20.42
N ALA A 121 -5.51 4.98 20.15
CA ALA A 121 -4.90 4.17 21.18
C ALA A 121 -3.73 4.91 21.89
N PRO A 122 -3.55 4.73 23.19
CA PRO A 122 -2.35 5.20 23.88
C PRO A 122 -1.13 4.35 23.48
N ALA A 123 0.08 4.91 23.60
CA ALA A 123 1.30 4.28 23.11
C ALA A 123 1.63 2.93 23.79
N GLU A 124 1.15 2.73 25.01
CA GLU A 124 1.32 1.53 25.83
C GLU A 124 0.56 0.32 25.27
N GLN A 125 -0.45 0.55 24.42
CA GLN A 125 -1.18 -0.53 23.73
C GLN A 125 -0.45 -1.05 22.47
N ARG A 126 0.67 -0.43 22.09
CA ARG A 126 1.43 -0.85 20.91
C ARG A 126 1.94 -2.29 21.10
N PRO A 127 1.68 -3.20 20.15
CA PRO A 127 2.00 -4.62 20.31
C PRO A 127 3.50 -4.95 20.15
N PHE A 128 4.29 -3.99 19.66
CA PHE A 128 5.71 -4.15 19.36
C PHE A 128 6.46 -2.80 19.46
N PRO A 129 7.80 -2.76 19.46
CA PRO A 129 8.55 -1.50 19.51
C PRO A 129 8.18 -0.50 18.40
N ILE A 130 8.31 0.80 18.67
CA ILE A 130 8.04 1.87 17.69
C ILE A 130 8.94 1.77 16.44
N THR A 131 10.07 1.09 16.55
CA THR A 131 11.03 0.83 15.47
C THR A 131 10.55 -0.23 14.47
N VAL A 132 9.46 -0.94 14.77
CA VAL A 132 8.80 -1.86 13.84
C VAL A 132 8.01 -1.06 12.82
N ARG A 133 8.65 -0.85 11.67
CA ARG A 133 8.13 -0.02 10.57
C ARG A 133 8.00 -0.80 9.26
N HIS A 134 8.35 -2.08 9.26
CA HIS A 134 8.45 -2.87 8.04
C HIS A 134 7.69 -4.18 8.19
N PHE A 135 6.92 -4.51 7.17
CA PHE A 135 6.30 -5.81 7.01
C PHE A 135 6.28 -6.17 5.53
N TYR A 136 6.10 -7.46 5.24
CA TYR A 136 5.64 -7.88 3.92
C TYR A 136 4.75 -9.11 4.06
N SER A 137 3.95 -9.36 3.03
CA SER A 137 3.11 -10.54 2.92
C SER A 137 3.78 -11.55 1.97
N PRO A 138 4.28 -12.71 2.45
CA PRO A 138 4.88 -13.72 1.57
C PRO A 138 3.89 -14.25 0.53
N VAL A 139 2.61 -14.42 0.89
CA VAL A 139 1.56 -14.85 -0.05
C VAL A 139 1.29 -13.83 -1.15
N SER A 140 1.42 -12.53 -0.87
CA SER A 140 1.19 -11.45 -1.85
C SER A 140 2.44 -11.11 -2.65
N MET A 141 3.62 -11.53 -2.18
CA MET A 141 4.90 -11.39 -2.86
C MET A 141 5.52 -12.78 -3.12
N PRO A 142 4.91 -13.61 -3.98
CA PRO A 142 5.36 -14.99 -4.23
C PRO A 142 6.69 -15.10 -5.01
N THR A 143 7.49 -14.04 -5.05
CA THR A 143 8.83 -14.09 -5.65
C THR A 143 9.79 -14.86 -4.75
N GLU A 144 10.70 -15.65 -5.35
CA GLU A 144 11.74 -16.43 -4.64
C GLU A 144 12.67 -15.60 -3.72
N ALA A 145 12.61 -14.27 -3.81
CA ALA A 145 13.40 -13.36 -3.00
C ALA A 145 12.50 -12.36 -2.26
N PRO A 146 12.44 -12.40 -0.91
CA PRO A 146 11.82 -11.34 -0.14
C PRO A 146 12.61 -10.02 -0.31
N PRO A 147 12.04 -8.88 0.13
CA PRO A 147 12.73 -7.59 0.07
C PRO A 147 14.17 -7.69 0.62
N PRO A 148 15.17 -7.01 0.03
CA PRO A 148 16.56 -7.05 0.48
C PRO A 148 16.73 -6.82 1.98
N TRP A 149 16.02 -5.83 2.55
CA TRP A 149 16.03 -5.55 3.99
C TRP A 149 15.49 -6.73 4.81
N ALA A 150 14.51 -7.47 4.30
CA ALA A 150 13.93 -8.63 4.99
C ALA A 150 14.88 -9.83 5.01
N ARG A 151 15.79 -9.94 4.04
CA ARG A 151 16.82 -11.00 4.03
C ARG A 151 17.91 -10.78 5.07
N ALA A 152 18.18 -9.52 5.40
CA ALA A 152 19.22 -9.13 6.34
C ALA A 152 18.74 -9.08 7.80
N ALA A 153 17.45 -9.31 8.05
CA ALA A 153 16.82 -9.18 9.35
C ALA A 153 15.99 -10.41 9.72
N ARG A 154 15.70 -10.55 11.02
CA ARG A 154 14.86 -11.63 11.55
C ARG A 154 13.43 -11.10 11.78
N PRO A 155 12.38 -11.80 11.33
CA PRO A 155 11.02 -11.39 11.62
C PRO A 155 10.70 -11.56 13.11
N LEU A 156 9.81 -10.72 13.61
CA LEU A 156 9.24 -10.86 14.95
C LEU A 156 8.32 -12.08 15.01
N ASP A 157 8.33 -12.76 16.17
CA ASP A 157 7.35 -13.81 16.47
C ASP A 157 6.08 -13.17 17.04
N LEU A 158 5.10 -13.01 16.15
CA LEU A 158 3.78 -12.45 16.46
C LEU A 158 2.66 -13.49 16.39
N ALA A 159 3.00 -14.79 16.44
CA ALA A 159 2.00 -15.86 16.41
C ALA A 159 0.98 -15.72 17.56
N ARG A 160 1.45 -15.28 18.73
CA ARG A 160 0.61 -14.97 19.90
C ARG A 160 -0.40 -13.83 19.68
N LEU A 161 -0.24 -13.05 18.61
CA LEU A 161 -1.14 -11.96 18.21
C LEU A 161 -2.06 -12.36 17.04
N GLY A 162 -2.15 -13.65 16.71
CA GLY A 162 -3.06 -14.16 15.67
C GLY A 162 -2.52 -14.04 14.24
N VAL A 163 -1.27 -13.62 14.05
CA VAL A 163 -0.65 -13.55 12.72
C VAL A 163 -0.05 -14.87 12.31
N ASP A 164 -0.41 -15.31 11.11
CA ASP A 164 0.26 -16.40 10.42
C ASP A 164 1.56 -15.87 9.76
N PRO A 165 2.75 -16.34 10.18
CA PRO A 165 4.02 -15.90 9.61
C PRO A 165 4.20 -16.25 8.13
N GLU A 166 3.41 -17.17 7.59
CA GLU A 166 3.39 -17.45 6.15
C GLU A 166 2.60 -16.40 5.38
N ARG A 167 1.71 -15.65 6.06
CA ARG A 167 0.91 -14.58 5.45
C ARG A 167 1.46 -13.19 5.67
N PHE A 168 2.00 -12.91 6.85
CA PHE A 168 2.56 -11.61 7.22
C PHE A 168 3.78 -11.75 8.13
N ARG A 169 4.85 -11.02 7.77
CA ARG A 169 6.09 -10.99 8.56
C ARG A 169 6.44 -9.55 8.87
N PHE A 170 6.74 -9.26 10.13
CA PHE A 170 7.05 -7.92 10.66
C PHE A 170 8.50 -7.85 11.13
N TYR A 171 9.14 -6.69 10.96
CA TYR A 171 10.58 -6.53 11.17
C TYR A 171 10.87 -5.27 11.96
N ASP A 172 11.78 -5.42 12.93
CA ASP A 172 12.25 -4.35 13.79
C ASP A 172 13.58 -3.75 13.28
N GLY A 173 13.81 -2.47 13.58
CA GLY A 173 15.12 -1.84 13.42
C GLY A 173 15.60 -1.61 11.98
N ILE A 174 14.74 -1.77 10.97
CA ILE A 174 15.09 -1.45 9.59
C ILE A 174 15.11 0.08 9.41
N ASP A 175 16.25 0.60 8.97
CA ASP A 175 16.44 2.02 8.67
C ASP A 175 16.31 2.32 7.16
N GLU A 176 16.35 3.61 6.81
CA GLU A 176 16.19 4.06 5.43
C GLU A 176 17.32 3.60 4.51
N THR A 177 18.52 3.37 5.04
CA THR A 177 19.66 2.90 4.24
C THR A 177 19.49 1.45 3.82
N ALA A 178 19.00 0.60 4.74
CA ALA A 178 18.64 -0.78 4.44
C ALA A 178 17.45 -0.87 3.47
N ASP A 179 16.48 0.04 3.58
CA ASP A 179 15.29 0.09 2.70
C ASP A 179 15.59 0.65 1.29
N ALA A 180 16.57 1.56 1.15
CA ALA A 180 16.93 2.20 -0.12
C ALA A 180 17.52 1.24 -1.18
N LEU A 181 17.89 0.01 -0.81
CA LEU A 181 18.48 -0.98 -1.73
C LEU A 181 17.49 -1.58 -2.74
N VAL A 182 16.22 -1.13 -2.75
CA VAL A 182 15.20 -1.57 -3.70
C VAL A 182 15.00 -0.52 -4.80
N PRO A 183 15.39 -0.79 -6.06
CA PRO A 183 15.16 0.15 -7.16
C PRO A 183 13.68 0.47 -7.32
N SER A 184 13.35 1.73 -7.54
CA SER A 184 11.96 2.19 -7.66
C SER A 184 11.24 1.53 -8.84
N VAL A 185 9.91 1.43 -8.79
CA VAL A 185 9.13 0.94 -9.94
C VAL A 185 9.33 1.87 -11.14
N ALA A 186 9.45 3.19 -10.91
CA ALA A 186 9.83 4.16 -11.94
C ALA A 186 11.22 3.85 -12.53
N GLU A 187 12.21 3.53 -11.71
CA GLU A 187 13.55 3.13 -12.17
C GLU A 187 13.52 1.78 -12.91
N LYS A 188 12.67 0.83 -12.49
CA LYS A 188 12.48 -0.45 -13.21
C LYS A 188 11.80 -0.23 -14.56
N ILE A 189 10.77 0.61 -14.62
CA ILE A 189 10.09 1.03 -15.85
C ILE A 189 11.09 1.76 -16.75
N GLU A 190 11.83 2.73 -16.22
CA GLU A 190 12.85 3.46 -16.96
C GLU A 190 13.94 2.53 -17.49
N ARG A 191 14.46 1.60 -16.67
CA ARG A 191 15.40 0.55 -17.12
C ARG A 191 14.79 -0.32 -18.22
N LYS A 192 13.50 -0.68 -18.14
CA LYS A 192 12.79 -1.44 -19.18
C LYS A 192 12.65 -0.63 -20.48
N HIS A 193 12.30 0.64 -20.38
CA HIS A 193 12.20 1.56 -21.52
C HIS A 193 13.58 1.81 -22.16
N GLN A 194 14.61 2.03 -21.34
CA GLN A 194 16.02 2.16 -21.75
C GLN A 194 16.47 0.92 -22.53
N ARG A 195 16.23 -0.29 -21.99
CA ARG A 195 16.54 -1.56 -22.67
C ARG A 195 15.83 -1.69 -24.02
N LYS A 196 14.53 -1.33 -24.10
CA LYS A 196 13.79 -1.33 -25.37
C LYS A 196 14.40 -0.35 -26.38
N ARG A 197 14.77 0.86 -25.96
CA ARG A 197 15.40 1.88 -26.83
C ARG A 197 16.74 1.39 -27.37
N VAL A 198 17.59 0.81 -26.52
CA VAL A 198 18.89 0.24 -26.93
C VAL A 198 18.70 -0.90 -27.92
N ASN A 199 17.75 -1.82 -27.67
CA ASN A 199 17.46 -2.92 -28.61
C ASN A 199 16.94 -2.42 -29.96
N LEU A 200 16.09 -1.40 -29.99
CA LEU A 200 15.61 -0.79 -31.24
C LEU A 200 16.72 -0.08 -32.00
N GLN A 201 17.63 0.61 -31.31
CA GLN A 201 18.81 1.22 -31.93
C GLN A 201 19.76 0.15 -32.50
N ALA A 202 20.02 -0.93 -31.76
CA ALA A 202 20.81 -2.05 -32.22
C ALA A 202 20.19 -2.71 -33.47
N LEU A 203 18.87 -2.94 -33.48
CA LEU A 203 18.16 -3.48 -34.64
C LEU A 203 18.26 -2.55 -35.86
N ARG A 204 18.05 -1.24 -35.68
CA ARG A 204 18.18 -0.23 -36.75
C ARG A 204 19.60 -0.17 -37.32
N SER A 205 20.63 -0.29 -36.47
CA SER A 205 22.03 -0.31 -36.92
C SER A 205 22.34 -1.55 -37.77
N ARG A 206 21.83 -2.72 -37.38
CA ARG A 206 21.97 -3.98 -38.15
C ARG A 206 21.24 -3.94 -39.48
N LEU A 207 20.05 -3.31 -39.53
CA LEU A 207 19.33 -3.13 -40.79
C LEU A 207 20.07 -2.14 -41.71
N ARG A 208 20.57 -1.02 -41.18
CA ARG A 208 21.38 -0.07 -41.97
C ARG A 208 22.65 -0.70 -42.53
N SER A 209 23.35 -1.55 -41.77
CA SER A 209 24.56 -2.22 -42.29
C SER A 209 24.24 -3.27 -43.36
N LYS A 210 23.08 -3.93 -43.29
CA LYS A 210 22.62 -4.88 -44.33
C LYS A 210 22.22 -4.21 -45.64
N PHE A 211 21.73 -2.97 -45.58
CA PHE A 211 21.28 -2.22 -46.76
C PHE A 211 22.29 -1.17 -47.27
N SER A 212 23.48 -1.04 -46.66
CA SER A 212 24.53 -0.12 -47.14
C SER A 212 25.50 -0.76 -48.14
N GLY A 213 25.15 -1.91 -48.73
CA GLY A 213 25.87 -2.44 -49.87
C GLY A 213 25.85 -1.41 -50.99
N ARG A 214 27.03 -0.87 -51.35
CA ARG A 214 27.21 0.07 -52.47
C ARG A 214 26.58 -0.54 -53.72
N VAL A 215 25.44 0.00 -54.16
CA VAL A 215 24.97 -0.19 -55.53
C VAL A 215 25.97 0.54 -56.43
N GLN A 216 26.77 -0.19 -57.20
CA GLN A 216 27.57 0.43 -58.26
C GLN A 216 26.61 1.10 -59.23
N ARG A 217 26.69 2.43 -59.33
CA ARG A 217 25.98 3.18 -60.38
C ARG A 217 26.51 2.69 -61.74
N PRO A 218 25.65 2.28 -62.68
CA PRO A 218 26.10 1.91 -64.02
C PRO A 218 26.74 3.13 -64.70
N ALA A 219 27.81 2.87 -65.44
CA ALA A 219 28.54 3.91 -66.16
C ALA A 219 27.64 4.60 -67.19
N ARG A 220 27.72 5.93 -67.24
CA ARG A 220 26.95 6.77 -68.18
C ARG A 220 27.41 6.47 -69.61
N PRO A 221 26.52 6.19 -70.58
CA PRO A 221 26.92 5.94 -71.95
C PRO A 221 27.55 7.21 -72.55
N THR A 222 28.77 7.09 -73.06
CA THR A 222 29.42 8.12 -73.86
C THR A 222 28.92 8.02 -75.30
N VAL A 223 28.17 9.02 -75.74
CA VAL A 223 27.76 9.17 -77.14
C VAL A 223 29.00 9.55 -77.95
N ARG A 224 29.45 8.66 -78.85
CA ARG A 224 30.46 8.99 -79.86
C ARG A 224 29.75 9.63 -81.05
N HIS A 225 30.07 10.89 -81.33
CA HIS A 225 29.78 11.50 -82.62
C HIS A 225 30.85 11.05 -83.62
N HIS A 226 30.44 10.39 -84.70
CA HIS A 226 31.28 10.17 -85.86
C HIS A 226 31.07 11.32 -86.87
N PRO A 227 32.12 11.68 -87.62
CA PRO A 227 32.24 12.93 -88.39
C PRO A 227 31.27 13.02 -89.57
#